data_AF-A0A0L6JHQ0-F1
#
_entry.id   AF-A0A0L6JHQ0-F1
#
_cell.length_a   1.000
_cell.length_b   1.000
_cell.length_c   1.000
_cell.angle_alpha   90.00
_cell.angle_beta   90.00
_cell.angle_gamma   90.00
#
_symmetry.space_group_name_H-M   'P 1'
#
loop_
_entity.id
_entity.type
_entity.pdbx_description
1 polymer ?
#
loop_
_entity_poly.entity_id
_entity_poly.type
_entity_poly.pdbx_seq_one_letter_code
_entity_poly.pdbx_strand_id
1 'polypeptide(L)'
;MDMMDLTKIAKNSSYEISVNVSSNILIITFLGLWDKTSQLEYYLEDIMIAIDKLTPGFNAIVDLTLYKGSTSEFIHLHVEAQTLALTAGLNKTAVILRDNPMLKVTIEFIFKQSGAQATYFNSFQTAEHWLSLLCSPQSLNSKI
;
A
#
# COMPACT_ATOMS: atom_id res chain seq x y z
N MET A 1 8.36 15.91 -4.16
CA MET A 1 8.36 14.95 -5.27
C MET A 1 7.44 15.51 -6.33
N ASP A 2 7.88 15.63 -7.59
CA ASP A 2 6.99 16.08 -8.66
C ASP A 2 5.92 15.01 -8.87
N MET A 3 4.63 15.39 -8.87
CA MET A 3 3.53 14.49 -9.20
C MET A 3 3.56 14.00 -10.66
N MET A 4 4.61 14.35 -11.43
CA MET A 4 4.71 14.12 -12.86
C MET A 4 5.05 12.67 -13.26
N ASP A 5 5.55 11.83 -12.33
CA ASP A 5 5.93 10.42 -12.64
C ASP A 5 4.95 9.37 -12.10
N LEU A 6 3.72 9.77 -11.74
CA LEU A 6 2.71 8.83 -11.26
C LEU A 6 2.06 8.08 -12.44
N THR A 7 2.37 6.80 -12.58
CA THR A 7 1.71 5.92 -13.54
C THR A 7 0.47 5.30 -12.89
N LYS A 8 -0.71 5.57 -13.45
CA LYS A 8 -1.97 4.96 -12.99
C LYS A 8 -2.09 3.54 -13.53
N ILE A 9 -2.40 2.59 -12.66
CA ILE A 9 -2.61 1.18 -13.02
C ILE A 9 -4.10 0.89 -13.09
N ALA A 10 -4.85 1.23 -12.04
CA ALA A 10 -6.28 0.97 -11.96
C ALA A 10 -7.01 2.05 -11.15
N LYS A 11 -8.28 2.27 -11.47
CA LYS A 11 -9.18 3.14 -10.70
C LYS A 11 -10.62 2.71 -10.91
N ASN A 12 -11.30 2.40 -9.81
CA ASN A 12 -12.73 2.08 -9.78
C ASN A 12 -13.36 2.62 -8.50
N SER A 13 -14.58 2.18 -8.17
CA SER A 13 -15.30 2.62 -6.96
C SER A 13 -14.75 2.09 -5.64
N SER A 14 -13.82 1.13 -5.69
CA SER A 14 -13.36 0.32 -4.57
C SER A 14 -11.89 0.51 -4.25
N TYR A 15 -11.07 0.82 -5.27
CA TYR A 15 -9.67 1.16 -5.09
C TYR A 15 -9.11 2.01 -6.23
N GLU A 16 -7.97 2.65 -5.94
CA GLU A 16 -7.07 3.26 -6.92
C GLU A 16 -5.66 2.69 -6.71
N ILE A 17 -5.02 2.26 -7.79
CA ILE A 17 -3.63 1.75 -7.76
C ILE A 17 -2.80 2.57 -8.74
N SER A 18 -1.66 3.04 -8.25
CA SER A 18 -0.69 3.76 -9.04
C SER A 18 0.72 3.46 -8.55
N VAL A 19 1.71 3.72 -9.41
CA VAL A 19 3.12 3.56 -9.09
C VAL A 19 3.87 4.83 -9.42
N ASN A 20 4.83 5.18 -8.57
CA ASN A 20 5.86 6.14 -8.90
C ASN A 20 7.15 5.34 -9.17
N VAL A 21 7.47 5.17 -10.47
CA VAL A 21 8.61 4.34 -10.89
C VAL A 21 9.94 4.99 -10.50
N SER A 22 10.07 6.31 -10.61
CA SER A 22 11.32 7.02 -10.28
C SER A 22 11.66 6.93 -8.78
N SER A 23 10.66 6.88 -7.92
CA SER A 23 10.83 6.72 -6.47
C SER A 23 10.66 5.28 -5.99
N ASN A 24 10.38 4.34 -6.89
CA ASN A 24 10.12 2.93 -6.60
C ASN A 24 9.06 2.72 -5.51
N ILE A 25 7.90 3.39 -5.65
CA ILE A 25 6.80 3.38 -4.68
C ILE A 25 5.50 2.90 -5.33
N LEU A 26 4.84 1.93 -4.68
CA LEU A 26 3.46 1.55 -4.92
C LEU A 26 2.52 2.43 -4.09
N ILE A 27 1.43 2.92 -4.67
CA ILE A 27 0.41 3.69 -3.97
C ILE A 27 -0.95 3.05 -4.21
N ILE A 28 -1.62 2.65 -3.13
CA ILE A 28 -2.95 2.05 -3.14
C ILE A 28 -3.86 2.89 -2.27
N THR A 29 -4.99 3.33 -2.82
CA THR A 29 -6.07 3.97 -2.06
C THR A 29 -7.27 3.05 -2.04
N PHE A 30 -7.74 2.69 -0.84
CA PHE A 30 -8.94 1.88 -0.66
C PHE A 30 -10.16 2.78 -0.44
N LEU A 31 -11.27 2.44 -1.09
CA LEU A 31 -12.49 3.26 -1.13
C LEU A 31 -13.70 2.45 -0.67
N GLY A 32 -14.56 3.09 0.13
CA GLY A 32 -15.87 2.55 0.44
C GLY A 32 -15.84 1.25 1.25
N LEU A 33 -16.92 0.49 1.19
CA LEU A 33 -17.07 -0.82 1.80
C LEU A 33 -16.92 -1.89 0.72
N TRP A 34 -16.13 -2.91 0.98
CA TRP A 34 -16.01 -4.08 0.11
C TRP A 34 -16.97 -5.17 0.58
N ASP A 35 -18.10 -5.31 -0.11
CA ASP A 35 -19.19 -6.22 0.24
C ASP A 35 -19.73 -7.01 -0.97
N LYS A 36 -19.12 -6.85 -2.15
CA LYS A 36 -19.52 -7.53 -3.39
C LYS A 36 -18.31 -7.99 -4.18
N THR A 37 -18.33 -9.22 -4.66
CA THR A 37 -17.23 -9.78 -5.47
C THR A 37 -16.97 -8.99 -6.75
N SER A 38 -18.01 -8.45 -7.39
CA SER A 38 -17.88 -7.66 -8.63
C SER A 38 -17.06 -6.37 -8.47
N GLN A 39 -16.83 -5.92 -7.22
CA GLN A 39 -15.97 -4.78 -6.92
C GLN A 39 -14.48 -5.11 -7.01
N LEU A 40 -14.12 -6.39 -6.95
CA LEU A 40 -12.77 -6.88 -6.68
C LEU A 40 -12.26 -7.90 -7.71
N GLU A 41 -12.99 -8.08 -8.81
CA GLU A 41 -12.71 -9.10 -9.84
C GLU A 41 -11.26 -9.05 -10.34
N TYR A 42 -10.72 -7.84 -10.54
CA TYR A 42 -9.37 -7.61 -11.06
C TYR A 42 -8.36 -7.17 -10.00
N TYR A 43 -8.74 -7.15 -8.72
CA TYR A 43 -7.91 -6.52 -7.68
C TYR A 43 -6.51 -7.13 -7.59
N LEU A 44 -6.39 -8.47 -7.58
CA LEU A 44 -5.09 -9.12 -7.51
C LEU A 44 -4.28 -8.97 -8.81
N GLU A 45 -4.95 -8.98 -9.96
CA GLU A 45 -4.30 -8.75 -11.26
C GLU A 45 -3.73 -7.32 -11.36
N ASP A 46 -4.50 -6.31 -10.94
CA ASP A 46 -4.06 -4.92 -10.90
C ASP A 46 -2.85 -4.73 -9.95
N ILE A 47 -2.82 -5.45 -8.83
CA ILE A 47 -1.67 -5.48 -7.92
C ILE A 47 -0.44 -6.09 -8.60
N MET A 48 -0.59 -7.22 -9.31
CA MET A 48 0.51 -7.84 -10.05
C MET A 48 1.05 -6.91 -11.15
N ILE A 49 0.18 -6.25 -11.90
CA ILE A 49 0.57 -5.28 -12.93
C ILE A 49 1.34 -4.12 -12.31
N ALA A 50 0.91 -3.62 -11.15
CA ALA A 50 1.61 -2.54 -10.45
C ALA A 50 3.00 -2.98 -9.98
N ILE A 51 3.10 -4.17 -9.38
CA ILE A 51 4.36 -4.75 -8.90
C ILE A 51 5.36 -4.95 -10.05
N ASP A 52 4.92 -5.38 -11.23
CA ASP A 52 5.78 -5.58 -12.42
C ASP A 52 6.44 -4.28 -12.92
N LYS A 53 5.91 -3.11 -12.55
CA LYS A 53 6.52 -1.81 -12.86
C LYS A 53 7.60 -1.38 -11.87
N LEU A 54 7.76 -2.11 -10.76
CA LEU A 54 8.64 -1.77 -9.67
C LEU A 54 9.84 -2.72 -9.60
N THR A 55 10.89 -2.27 -8.94
CA THR A 55 12.07 -3.10 -8.69
C THR A 55 12.07 -3.62 -7.25
N PRO A 56 12.58 -4.83 -6.97
CA PRO A 56 12.68 -5.36 -5.61
C PRO A 56 13.34 -4.35 -4.66
N GLY A 57 12.80 -4.24 -3.44
CA GLY A 57 13.15 -3.18 -2.50
C GLY A 57 12.22 -1.96 -2.55
N PHE A 58 11.13 -2.03 -3.32
CA PHE A 58 10.12 -0.97 -3.39
C PHE A 58 9.38 -0.76 -2.07
N ASN A 59 8.81 0.43 -1.90
CA ASN A 59 7.98 0.76 -0.75
C ASN A 59 6.52 0.94 -1.16
N ALA A 60 5.60 0.92 -0.19
CA ALA A 60 4.18 1.12 -0.44
C ALA A 60 3.59 2.22 0.45
N ILE A 61 2.67 3.00 -0.12
CA ILE A 61 1.72 3.85 0.61
C ILE A 61 0.34 3.24 0.44
N VAL A 62 -0.34 2.98 1.55
CA VAL A 62 -1.70 2.45 1.61
C VAL A 62 -2.59 3.49 2.27
N ASP A 63 -3.44 4.14 1.48
CA ASP A 63 -4.41 5.13 1.95
C ASP A 63 -5.75 4.47 2.26
N LEU A 64 -6.11 4.48 3.55
CA LEU A 64 -7.37 3.93 4.07
C LEU A 64 -8.33 5.03 4.54
N THR A 65 -8.07 6.30 4.20
CA THR A 65 -8.85 7.44 4.72
C THR A 65 -10.32 7.42 4.30
N LEU A 66 -10.63 6.79 3.16
CA LEU A 66 -11.98 6.62 2.62
C LEU A 66 -12.47 5.18 2.68
N TYR A 67 -11.66 4.27 3.24
CA TYR A 67 -12.00 2.86 3.35
C TYR A 67 -12.87 2.63 4.59
N LYS A 68 -13.97 1.91 4.41
CA LYS A 68 -14.91 1.53 5.46
C LYS A 68 -14.70 0.10 5.94
N GLY A 69 -13.80 -0.65 5.32
CA GLY A 69 -13.52 -2.05 5.62
C GLY A 69 -14.05 -3.01 4.56
N SER A 70 -13.96 -4.30 4.86
CA SER A 70 -14.48 -5.38 4.03
C SER A 70 -15.24 -6.39 4.87
N THR A 71 -16.12 -7.16 4.25
CA THR A 71 -16.64 -8.39 4.85
C THR A 71 -15.50 -9.40 5.06
N SER A 72 -15.69 -10.33 5.99
CA SER A 72 -14.68 -11.34 6.33
C SER A 72 -14.27 -12.20 5.14
N GLU A 73 -15.18 -12.41 4.19
CA GLU A 73 -14.93 -13.19 2.99
C GLU A 73 -13.87 -12.55 2.08
N PHE A 74 -13.64 -11.23 2.12
CA PHE A 74 -12.63 -10.56 1.29
C PHE A 74 -11.29 -10.31 2.02
N ILE A 75 -11.16 -10.71 3.28
CA ILE A 75 -9.91 -10.56 4.02
C ILE A 75 -8.76 -11.33 3.36
N HIS A 76 -9.05 -12.50 2.77
CA HIS A 76 -8.04 -13.29 2.07
C HIS A 76 -7.40 -12.54 0.89
N LEU A 77 -8.17 -11.71 0.17
CA LEU A 77 -7.66 -10.92 -0.95
C LEU A 77 -6.63 -9.88 -0.49
N HIS A 78 -6.85 -9.25 0.68
CA HIS A 78 -5.87 -8.34 1.26
C HIS A 78 -4.58 -9.05 1.67
N VAL A 79 -4.71 -10.23 2.28
CA VAL A 79 -3.57 -11.05 2.68
C VAL A 79 -2.78 -11.48 1.44
N GLU A 80 -3.46 -11.98 0.41
CA GLU A 80 -2.84 -12.44 -0.83
C GLU A 80 -2.12 -11.30 -1.57
N ALA A 81 -2.75 -10.12 -1.69
CA ALA A 81 -2.10 -8.94 -2.28
C ALA A 81 -0.83 -8.53 -1.52
N GLN A 82 -0.85 -8.57 -0.19
CA GLN A 82 0.34 -8.28 0.62
C GLN A 82 1.42 -9.36 0.46
N THR A 83 1.04 -10.64 0.39
CA THR A 83 1.98 -11.73 0.14
C THR A 83 2.63 -11.59 -1.22
N LEU A 84 1.87 -11.28 -2.28
CA LEU A 84 2.41 -11.01 -3.62
C LEU A 84 3.43 -9.86 -3.58
N ALA A 85 3.10 -8.76 -2.90
CA ALA A 85 4.00 -7.62 -2.75
C ALA A 85 5.28 -7.99 -1.98
N LEU A 86 5.18 -8.73 -0.89
CA LEU A 86 6.34 -9.22 -0.12
C LEU A 86 7.24 -10.13 -0.94
N THR A 87 6.66 -11.09 -1.66
CA THR A 87 7.42 -12.00 -2.54
C THR A 87 8.16 -11.24 -3.64
N ALA A 88 7.59 -10.14 -4.13
CA ALA A 88 8.22 -9.27 -5.11
C ALA A 88 9.26 -8.29 -4.53
N GLY A 89 9.45 -8.26 -3.20
CA GLY A 89 10.48 -7.47 -2.54
C GLY A 89 9.98 -6.16 -1.92
N LEU A 90 8.71 -6.07 -1.52
CA LEU A 90 8.22 -4.95 -0.69
C LEU A 90 9.09 -4.79 0.57
N ASN A 91 9.60 -3.58 0.80
CA ASN A 91 10.47 -3.25 1.94
C ASN A 91 9.71 -2.59 3.09
N LYS A 92 9.05 -1.44 2.83
CA LYS A 92 8.31 -0.68 3.84
C LYS A 92 6.91 -0.32 3.38
N THR A 93 5.98 -0.35 4.33
CA THR A 93 4.59 0.07 4.11
C THR A 93 4.26 1.26 5.03
N ALA A 94 3.82 2.35 4.44
CA ALA A 94 3.21 3.47 5.14
C ALA A 94 1.68 3.36 5.01
N VAL A 95 0.97 3.28 6.12
CA VAL A 95 -0.51 3.19 6.14
C VAL A 95 -1.08 4.51 6.62
N ILE A 96 -1.91 5.14 5.81
CA ILE A 96 -2.63 6.35 6.19
C ILE A 96 -4.01 5.92 6.69
N LEU A 97 -4.26 6.11 7.97
CA LEU A 97 -5.50 5.72 8.62
C LEU A 97 -5.94 6.82 9.58
N ARG A 98 -7.17 7.31 9.40
CA ARG A 98 -7.82 8.24 10.35
C ARG A 98 -8.30 7.47 11.58
N ASP A 99 -8.72 8.19 12.62
CA ASP A 99 -9.18 7.58 13.87
C ASP A 99 -10.35 6.60 13.66
N ASN A 100 -10.01 5.33 13.45
CA ASN A 100 -10.92 4.22 13.24
C ASN A 100 -10.29 2.96 13.88
N PRO A 101 -10.47 2.77 15.20
CA PRO A 101 -9.85 1.67 15.93
C PRO A 101 -10.26 0.28 15.42
N MET A 102 -11.51 0.13 14.97
CA MET A 102 -12.01 -1.15 14.44
C MET A 102 -11.31 -1.52 13.13
N LEU A 103 -11.21 -0.57 12.20
CA LEU A 103 -10.48 -0.81 10.95
C LEU A 103 -9.00 -1.07 11.24
N LYS A 104 -8.40 -0.35 12.19
CA LYS A 104 -7.01 -0.59 12.60
C LYS A 104 -6.79 -2.04 13.03
N VAL A 105 -7.65 -2.58 13.89
CA VAL A 105 -7.57 -3.99 14.34
C VAL A 105 -7.65 -4.97 13.17
N THR A 106 -8.57 -4.75 12.22
CA THR A 106 -8.69 -5.60 11.03
C THR A 106 -7.43 -5.54 10.16
N ILE A 107 -6.87 -4.35 9.97
CA ILE A 107 -5.68 -4.15 9.16
C ILE A 107 -4.45 -4.77 9.83
N GLU A 108 -4.28 -4.59 11.16
CA GLU A 108 -3.23 -5.25 11.92
C GLU A 108 -3.34 -6.78 11.87
N PHE A 109 -4.56 -7.32 11.88
CA PHE A 109 -4.78 -8.74 11.65
C PHE A 109 -4.30 -9.18 10.26
N ILE A 110 -4.64 -8.45 9.20
CA ILE A 110 -4.17 -8.72 7.83
C ILE A 110 -2.63 -8.71 7.75
N PHE A 111 -1.99 -7.66 8.28
CA PHE A 111 -0.53 -7.54 8.32
C PHE A 111 0.12 -8.71 9.07
N LYS A 112 -0.49 -9.14 10.19
CA LYS A 112 -0.02 -10.32 10.93
C LYS A 112 -0.11 -11.61 10.12
N GLN A 113 -1.17 -11.79 9.33
CA GLN A 113 -1.36 -13.00 8.51
C GLN A 113 -0.40 -13.03 7.32
N SER A 114 -0.17 -11.89 6.66
CA SER A 114 0.74 -11.80 5.50
C SER A 114 2.22 -11.79 5.89
N GLY A 115 2.53 -11.37 7.13
CA GLY A 115 3.89 -11.12 7.60
C GLY A 115 4.43 -9.72 7.24
N ALA A 116 3.61 -8.87 6.60
CA ALA A 116 4.00 -7.52 6.28
C ALA A 116 4.05 -6.62 7.53
N GLN A 117 4.88 -5.58 7.48
CA GLN A 117 4.98 -4.57 8.53
C GLN A 117 4.55 -3.21 8.00
N ALA A 118 3.88 -2.44 8.85
CA ALA A 118 3.38 -1.12 8.53
C ALA A 118 3.75 -0.08 9.59
N THR A 119 4.02 1.15 9.14
CA THR A 119 4.06 2.34 9.98
C THR A 119 2.83 3.19 9.68
N TYR A 120 2.13 3.64 10.71
CA TYR A 120 0.87 4.36 10.57
C TYR A 120 1.09 5.88 10.58
N PHE A 121 0.35 6.55 9.71
CA PHE A 121 0.37 7.99 9.53
C PHE A 121 -1.06 8.55 9.48
N ASN A 122 -1.20 9.84 9.74
CA ASN A 122 -2.47 10.55 9.66
C ASN A 122 -2.66 11.32 8.34
N SER A 123 -1.62 11.41 7.51
CA SER A 123 -1.62 12.18 6.27
C SER A 123 -0.66 11.60 5.25
N PHE A 124 -0.98 11.77 3.98
CA PHE A 124 -0.14 11.34 2.86
C PHE A 124 1.23 12.02 2.89
N GLN A 125 1.27 13.32 3.20
CA GLN A 125 2.49 14.12 3.22
C GLN A 125 3.51 13.58 4.24
N THR A 126 3.06 13.17 5.43
CA THR A 126 3.96 12.62 6.45
C THR A 126 4.45 11.21 6.10
N ALA A 127 3.57 10.37 5.52
CA ALA A 127 3.92 9.05 5.01
C ALA A 127 4.97 9.12 3.89
N GLU A 128 4.74 10.00 2.91
CA GLU A 128 5.66 10.23 1.79
C GLU A 128 7.01 10.76 2.28
N HIS A 129 7.00 11.75 3.17
CA HIS A 129 8.23 12.28 3.73
C HIS A 129 9.05 11.20 4.46
N TRP A 130 8.40 10.36 5.27
CA TRP A 130 9.06 9.24 5.94
C TRP A 130 9.72 8.28 4.95
N LEU A 131 9.03 7.88 3.89
CA LEU A 131 9.60 7.03 2.84
C LEU A 131 10.79 7.70 2.14
N SER A 132 10.71 9.00 1.85
CA SER A 132 11.81 9.73 1.20
C SER A 132 13.11 9.77 2.02
N LEU A 133 13.00 9.81 3.35
CA LEU A 133 14.14 9.75 4.26
C LEU A 133 14.83 8.38 4.23
N LEU A 134 14.08 7.32 3.93
CA LEU A 134 14.62 5.95 3.82
C LEU A 134 15.31 5.69 2.47
N CYS A 135 14.85 6.36 1.40
CA CYS A 135 15.43 6.25 0.06
C CYS A 135 16.65 7.18 -0.14
N SER A 136 16.96 8.06 0.81
CA SER A 136 18.09 8.98 0.71
C SER A 136 19.42 8.27 1.05
N PRO A 137 20.48 8.39 0.22
CA PRO A 137 21.76 7.71 0.43
C PRO A 137 22.60 8.21 1.63
N GLN A 138 22.05 9.03 2.52
CA GLN A 138 22.78 9.63 3.64
C GLN A 138 22.94 8.70 4.86
N SER A 139 22.38 7.48 4.85
CA SER A 139 22.52 6.53 5.96
C SER A 139 23.78 5.65 5.91
N LEU A 140 24.66 5.82 4.91
CA LEU A 140 25.90 5.03 4.76
C LEU A 140 27.16 5.66 5.37
N ASN A 141 27.12 6.92 5.84
CA ASN A 141 28.32 7.64 6.30
C ASN A 141 28.26 8.14 7.76
N SER A 142 27.85 7.28 8.69
CA SER A 142 28.06 7.55 10.12
C SER A 142 28.59 6.33 10.86
N LYS A 143 29.75 5.84 10.44
CA LYS A 143 30.72 5.13 11.28
C LYS A 143 32.13 5.52 10.82
N ILE A 144 32.62 6.64 11.35
CA ILE A 144 34.07 6.89 11.57
C ILE A 144 34.33 6.53 13.03
#